data_AF-A0A836SGD0-F1
#
_entry.id   AF-A0A836SGD0-F1
#
_cell.length_a   1.000
_cell.length_b   1.000
_cell.length_c   1.000
_cell.angle_alpha   90.00
_cell.angle_beta   90.00
_cell.angle_gamma   90.00
#
_symmetry.space_group_name_H-M   'P 1'
#
loop_
_entity.id
_entity.type
_entity.pdbx_description
1 polymer ?
#
loop_
_entity_poly.entity_id
_entity_poly.type
_entity_poly.pdbx_seq_one_letter_code
_entity_poly.pdbx_strand_id
1 'polypeptide(L)'
;KNVLHVINRELNADFDVSAFDHVAFYNEDKEQVEIHLRANQRTSVEIKDLNLSVPLEEGETIHTEICRKFSKESAIKMFSEAGLAVEQWFTDPKGWFSLEELVRSRV
;
A
#
# COMPACT_ATOMS: atom_id res chain seq x y z
N LYS A 1 11.41 -2.60 2.49
CA LYS A 1 12.33 -1.75 3.31
C LYS A 1 13.11 -0.70 2.50
N ASN A 2 13.20 -0.80 1.16
CA ASN A 2 13.97 0.16 0.33
C ASN A 2 13.59 1.63 0.52
N VAL A 3 12.31 1.92 0.82
CA VAL A 3 11.84 3.28 1.12
C VAL A 3 12.64 3.95 2.23
N LEU A 4 13.11 3.21 3.24
CA LEU A 4 13.95 3.77 4.31
C LEU A 4 15.32 4.19 3.80
N HIS A 5 15.94 3.39 2.91
CA HIS A 5 17.20 3.75 2.26
C HIS A 5 17.05 5.00 1.38
N VAL A 6 15.91 5.15 0.70
CA VAL A 6 15.59 6.36 -0.07
C VAL A 6 15.49 7.56 0.87
N ILE A 7 14.75 7.46 1.97
CA ILE A 7 14.61 8.55 2.94
C ILE A 7 15.98 8.93 3.55
N ASN A 8 16.80 7.95 3.93
CA ASN A 8 18.16 8.21 4.42
C ASN A 8 18.99 9.01 3.41
N ARG A 9 18.93 8.64 2.13
CA ARG A 9 19.70 9.29 1.07
C ARG A 9 19.17 10.68 0.71
N GLU A 10 17.85 10.82 0.56
CA GLU A 10 17.24 12.04 0.02
C GLU A 10 16.97 13.11 1.08
N LEU A 11 16.81 12.73 2.35
CA LEU A 11 16.45 13.64 3.46
C LEU A 11 17.46 13.62 4.61
N ASN A 12 18.66 13.06 4.36
CA ASN A 12 19.73 12.95 5.35
C ASN A 12 19.24 12.32 6.67
N ALA A 13 18.45 11.25 6.53
CA ALA A 13 17.92 10.49 7.66
C ALA A 13 18.85 9.34 8.08
N ASP A 14 18.63 8.81 9.27
CA ASP A 14 19.48 7.76 9.87
C ASP A 14 18.72 6.47 10.26
N PHE A 15 17.68 6.10 9.51
CA PHE A 15 17.02 4.80 9.70
C PHE A 15 18.03 3.65 9.71
N ASP A 16 18.16 2.93 10.83
CA ASP A 16 18.73 1.59 10.84
C ASP A 16 17.71 0.60 10.27
N VAL A 17 17.88 0.25 8.99
CA VAL A 17 16.94 -0.61 8.26
C VAL A 17 16.84 -2.02 8.87
N SER A 18 17.84 -2.45 9.64
CA SER A 18 17.81 -3.74 10.34
C SER A 18 16.86 -3.75 11.55
N ALA A 19 16.57 -2.57 12.11
CA ALA A 19 15.65 -2.37 13.23
C ALA A 19 14.16 -2.46 12.85
N PHE A 20 13.84 -2.77 11.59
CA PHE A 20 12.47 -2.83 11.08
C PHE A 20 12.18 -4.15 10.41
N ASP A 21 11.13 -4.86 10.79
CA ASP A 21 10.64 -6.06 10.11
C ASP A 21 9.63 -5.72 9.03
N HIS A 22 9.61 -6.51 7.95
CA HIS A 22 8.59 -6.41 6.92
C HIS A 22 7.36 -7.24 7.34
N VAL A 23 6.20 -6.60 7.41
CA VAL A 23 4.95 -7.25 7.82
C VAL A 23 3.92 -7.03 6.71
N ALA A 24 3.37 -8.11 6.18
CA ALA A 24 2.29 -8.07 5.21
C ALA A 24 1.12 -8.91 5.73
N PHE A 25 -0.08 -8.33 5.74
CA PHE A 25 -1.29 -9.00 6.21
C PHE A 25 -2.50 -8.54 5.39
N TYR A 26 -3.56 -9.36 5.38
CA TYR A 26 -4.81 -9.00 4.74
C TYR A 26 -5.73 -8.33 5.76
N ASN A 27 -6.17 -7.11 5.45
CA ASN A 27 -7.18 -6.38 6.19
C ASN A 27 -8.55 -6.71 5.55
N GLU A 28 -9.30 -7.61 6.19
CA GLU A 28 -10.59 -8.09 5.70
C GLU A 28 -11.63 -6.96 5.58
N ASP A 29 -11.69 -6.07 6.56
CA ASP A 29 -12.66 -4.95 6.60
C ASP A 29 -12.48 -3.98 5.43
N LYS A 30 -11.25 -3.86 4.92
CA LYS A 30 -10.89 -2.94 3.82
C LYS A 30 -10.59 -3.64 2.50
N GLU A 31 -10.74 -4.96 2.46
CA GLU A 31 -10.44 -5.82 1.29
C GLU A 31 -9.07 -5.53 0.66
N GLN A 32 -8.02 -5.45 1.48
CA GLN A 32 -6.70 -5.06 1.00
C GLN A 32 -5.57 -5.78 1.71
N VAL A 33 -4.47 -6.00 1.01
CA VAL A 33 -3.21 -6.32 1.67
C VAL A 33 -2.57 -5.01 2.12
N GLU A 34 -2.14 -4.96 3.37
CA GLU A 34 -1.36 -3.86 3.94
C GLU A 34 0.08 -4.32 4.13
N ILE A 35 1.03 -3.46 3.76
CA ILE A 35 2.46 -3.70 3.95
C ILE A 35 3.02 -2.65 4.89
N HIS A 36 3.57 -3.10 6.00
CA HIS A 36 4.08 -2.30 7.09
C HIS A 36 5.56 -2.59 7.32
N LEU A 37 6.25 -1.59 7.88
CA LEU A 37 7.55 -1.74 8.51
C LEU A 37 7.37 -1.63 10.01
N ARG A 38 7.62 -2.71 10.75
CA ARG A 38 7.45 -2.77 12.20
C ARG A 38 8.79 -2.61 12.90
N ALA A 39 8.93 -1.63 13.78
CA ALA A 39 10.12 -1.51 14.62
C ALA A 39 10.25 -2.78 15.50
N ASN A 40 11.39 -3.47 15.42
CA ASN A 40 11.66 -4.69 16.21
C ASN A 40 12.37 -4.39 17.53
N GLN A 41 12.68 -3.13 17.78
CA GLN A 41 13.18 -2.57 19.03
C GLN A 41 12.76 -1.10 19.09
N ARG A 42 12.75 -0.52 20.30
CA ARG A 42 12.58 0.93 20.46
C ARG A 42 13.71 1.66 19.72
N THR A 43 13.35 2.62 18.86
CA THR A 43 14.31 3.40 18.07
C THR A 43 13.87 4.85 17.95
N SER A 44 14.79 5.73 17.58
CA SER A 44 14.48 7.13 17.25
C SER A 44 15.23 7.47 15.98
N VAL A 45 14.52 7.99 14.99
CA VAL A 45 15.09 8.34 13.68
C VAL A 45 15.15 9.85 13.53
N GLU A 46 16.32 10.36 13.21
CA GLU A 46 16.54 11.77 12.90
C GLU A 46 16.48 11.99 11.39
N ILE A 47 15.58 12.86 10.94
CA ILE A 47 15.50 13.34 9.56
C ILE A 47 16.03 14.77 9.55
N LYS A 48 17.34 14.91 9.34
CA LYS A 48 18.09 16.15 9.59
C LYS A 48 17.62 17.31 8.72
N ASP A 49 17.33 17.06 7.46
CA ASP A 49 16.90 18.11 6.52
C ASP A 49 15.52 18.68 6.87
N LEU A 50 14.75 17.96 7.70
CA LEU A 50 13.46 18.40 8.21
C LEU A 50 13.52 18.88 9.67
N ASN A 51 14.68 18.79 10.33
CA ASN A 51 14.84 19.00 11.78
C ASN A 51 13.77 18.22 12.58
N LEU A 52 13.57 16.95 12.22
CA LEU A 52 12.51 16.09 12.75
C LEU A 52 13.10 14.85 13.41
N SER A 53 12.75 14.62 14.67
CA SER A 53 13.01 13.38 15.39
C SER A 53 11.73 12.56 15.47
N VAL A 54 11.80 11.28 15.08
CA VAL A 54 10.67 10.35 15.04
C VAL A 54 10.95 9.19 16.00
N PRO A 55 10.44 9.24 17.24
CA PRO A 55 10.53 8.11 18.14
C PRO A 55 9.53 7.03 17.73
N LEU A 56 9.96 5.76 17.81
CA LEU A 56 9.13 4.58 17.55
C LEU A 56 9.33 3.59 18.68
N GLU A 57 8.23 3.13 19.27
CA GLU A 57 8.27 2.07 20.27
C GLU A 57 8.47 0.69 19.62
N GLU A 58 8.95 -0.29 20.38
CA GLU A 58 9.02 -1.67 19.90
C GLU A 58 7.62 -2.16 19.50
N GLY A 59 7.51 -2.73 18.31
CA GLY A 59 6.25 -3.20 17.74
C GLY A 59 5.44 -2.13 16.99
N GLU A 60 5.81 -0.85 17.09
CA GLU A 60 5.16 0.22 16.34
C GLU A 60 5.39 0.06 14.83
N THR A 61 4.39 0.42 14.01
CA THR A 61 4.44 0.16 12.57
C THR A 61 4.27 1.40 11.72
N ILE A 62 5.07 1.50 10.66
CA ILE A 62 4.93 2.46 9.57
C ILE A 62 4.19 1.78 8.42
N HIS A 63 3.00 2.26 8.07
CA HIS A 63 2.24 1.75 6.92
C HIS A 63 2.87 2.26 5.61
N THR A 64 3.35 1.35 4.77
CA THR A 64 4.08 1.70 3.55
C THR A 64 3.30 1.49 2.25
N GLU A 65 2.37 0.53 2.22
CA GLU A 65 1.65 0.21 0.99
C GLU A 65 0.26 -0.36 1.26
N ILE A 66 -0.67 -0.06 0.34
CA ILE A 66 -1.98 -0.68 0.22
C ILE A 66 -2.06 -1.36 -1.15
N CYS A 67 -2.34 -2.66 -1.15
CA CYS A 67 -2.70 -3.40 -2.35
C CYS A 67 -4.17 -3.83 -2.24
N ARG A 68 -5.06 -2.97 -2.72
CA ARG A 68 -6.52 -3.20 -2.67
C ARG A 68 -6.92 -4.33 -3.62
N LYS A 69 -7.85 -5.16 -3.18
CA LYS A 69 -8.45 -6.24 -3.95
C LYS A 69 -9.87 -5.84 -4.35
N PHE A 70 -10.31 -6.38 -5.46
CA PHE A 70 -11.60 -6.05 -6.04
C PHE A 70 -12.35 -7.35 -6.32
N SER A 71 -13.59 -7.41 -5.85
CA SER A 71 -14.56 -8.33 -6.40
C SER A 71 -15.08 -7.76 -7.72
N LYS A 72 -15.70 -8.60 -8.54
CA LYS A 72 -16.32 -8.15 -9.78
C LYS A 72 -17.40 -7.09 -9.48
N GLU A 73 -18.16 -7.28 -8.42
CA GLU A 73 -19.22 -6.39 -7.97
C GLU A 73 -18.67 -5.03 -7.54
N SER A 74 -17.58 -5.00 -6.74
CA SER A 74 -16.98 -3.74 -6.28
C SER A 74 -16.30 -2.98 -7.41
N ALA A 75 -15.66 -3.68 -8.34
CA ALA A 75 -15.08 -3.09 -9.55
C ALA A 75 -16.16 -2.45 -10.45
N ILE A 76 -17.23 -3.18 -10.78
CA ILE A 76 -18.33 -2.66 -11.61
C ILE A 76 -18.97 -1.43 -10.98
N LYS A 77 -19.18 -1.45 -9.66
CA LYS A 77 -19.71 -0.29 -8.93
C LYS A 77 -18.78 0.92 -9.08
N MET A 78 -17.47 0.74 -8.86
CA MET A 78 -16.47 1.80 -8.99
C MET A 78 -16.41 2.37 -10.42
N PHE A 79 -16.47 1.52 -11.45
CA PHE A 79 -16.49 1.97 -12.84
C PHE A 79 -17.76 2.77 -13.16
N SER A 80 -18.92 2.29 -12.68
CA SER A 80 -20.21 2.97 -12.87
C SER A 80 -20.23 4.36 -12.21
N GLU A 81 -19.71 4.46 -10.98
CA GLU A 81 -19.56 5.75 -10.28
C GLU A 81 -18.64 6.72 -11.02
N ALA A 82 -17.67 6.20 -11.78
CA ALA A 82 -16.81 6.99 -12.67
C ALA A 82 -17.45 7.29 -14.05
N GLY A 83 -18.71 6.87 -14.29
CA GLY A 83 -19.39 7.07 -15.57
C GLY A 83 -18.90 6.15 -16.68
N LEU A 84 -18.34 4.99 -16.32
CA LEU A 84 -17.84 3.97 -17.24
C LEU A 84 -18.70 2.70 -17.15
N ALA A 85 -18.86 2.01 -18.28
CA ALA A 85 -19.48 0.70 -18.37
C ALA A 85 -18.45 -0.33 -18.84
N VAL A 86 -18.55 -1.56 -18.32
CA VAL A 86 -17.70 -2.68 -18.75
C VAL A 86 -18.20 -3.17 -20.10
N GLU A 87 -17.35 -3.10 -21.13
CA GLU A 87 -17.62 -3.69 -22.44
C GLU A 87 -17.15 -5.15 -22.49
N GLN A 88 -15.93 -5.42 -22.01
CA GLN A 88 -15.38 -6.77 -21.92
C GLN A 88 -14.69 -7.00 -20.57
N TRP A 89 -14.78 -8.24 -20.08
CA TRP A 89 -14.14 -8.68 -18.84
C TRP A 89 -13.31 -9.92 -19.13
N PHE A 90 -12.00 -9.77 -19.10
CA PHE A 90 -11.05 -10.85 -19.27
C PHE A 90 -10.56 -11.31 -17.90
N THR A 91 -10.37 -12.61 -17.73
CA THR A 91 -9.79 -13.17 -16.51
C THR A 91 -8.92 -14.36 -16.85
N ASP A 92 -7.91 -14.63 -16.03
CA ASP A 92 -7.19 -15.90 -16.09
C ASP A 92 -8.11 -17.09 -15.73
N PRO A 93 -7.77 -18.34 -16.11
CA PRO A 93 -8.62 -19.50 -15.87
C PRO A 93 -8.98 -19.77 -14.40
N LYS A 94 -8.22 -19.23 -13.44
CA LYS A 94 -8.48 -19.39 -12.00
C LYS A 94 -9.27 -18.23 -11.41
N GLY A 95 -9.50 -17.15 -12.16
CA GLY A 95 -10.24 -16.00 -11.66
C GLY A 95 -9.47 -15.16 -10.63
N TRP A 96 -8.14 -15.14 -10.68
CA TRP A 96 -7.29 -14.44 -9.70
C TRP A 96 -6.95 -13.01 -10.12
N PHE A 97 -6.98 -12.74 -11.43
CA PHE A 97 -6.72 -11.43 -11.98
C PHE A 97 -7.62 -11.18 -13.18
N SER A 98 -8.17 -9.97 -13.26
CA SER A 98 -8.99 -9.52 -14.38
C SER A 98 -8.41 -8.31 -15.07
N LEU A 99 -8.76 -8.17 -16.34
CA LEU A 99 -8.52 -7.00 -17.17
C LEU A 99 -9.84 -6.61 -17.82
N GLU A 100 -10.20 -5.35 -17.70
CA GLU A 100 -11.48 -4.83 -18.18
C GLU A 100 -11.30 -3.83 -19.31
N GLU A 101 -12.06 -4.01 -20.39
CA GLU A 101 -12.27 -2.99 -21.40
C GLU A 101 -13.48 -2.14 -20.98
N LEU A 102 -13.26 -0.83 -20.81
CA LEU A 102 -14.25 0.11 -20.30
C LEU A 102 -14.60 1.14 -21.37
N VAL A 103 -15.89 1.44 -21.51
CA VAL A 103 -16.42 2.49 -22.39
C VAL A 103 -17.14 3.55 -21.59
N ARG A 104 -17.25 4.76 -22.14
CA ARG A 104 -18.07 5.82 -21.54
C ARG A 104 -19.52 5.37 -21.46
N SER A 105 -20.10 5.45 -20.27
CA SER A 105 -21.51 5.17 -20.06
C SER A 105 -22.34 6.16 -20.87
N ARG A 106 -23.24 5.64 -21.70
CA ARG A 106 -24.22 6.44 -22.44
C ARG A 106 -25.41 6.63 -21.51
N VAL A 107 -25.40 7.72 -20.74
CA VAL A 107 -26.60 8.21 -20.08
C VAL A 107 -27.64 8.57 -21.14
#